data_AF-A0A433WI19-F1
#
_entry.id   AF-A0A433WI19-F1
#
_cell.length_a   1.000
_cell.length_b   1.000
_cell.length_c   1.000
_cell.angle_alpha   90.00
_cell.angle_beta   90.00
_cell.angle_gamma   90.00
#
_symmetry.space_group_name_H-M   'P 1'
#
loop_
_entity.id
_entity.type
_entity.pdbx_description
1 polymer ?
#
loop_
_entity_poly.entity_id
_entity_poly.type
_entity_poly.pdbx_seq_one_letter_code
_entity_poly.pdbx_strand_id
1 'polypeptide(L)'
;MYFKLNINIKAITVCLAAMVLAAGCIKSSDSPLLPAPMPEYNQASLKQAITSMDTLNLFYQAIDKAGYSSQLAGNDVYTVFAPGNTAMQAAGLNAEKIRQLTPDSLRKLVGYHMLAGAYDDYSLRGLLLTSFVPTLREDTVLIPQQQFYVKKSWLSIQQSDQLYLNSCAVGGKIRPLACANGFIYPIGSVVNFAPVDESRTMWEVIENDPELSMYRDAVLLLDSIKQTDVYFEGTVFGSILTPPLDYPLLSERKTNPDNGTVNPRSTPAVFAPTNKAFHDAGFHSLDDLRALAYRYPFGVTGWANEDYTEVMITFRFSSLDTLLARNILVSGNGDAARYPLRILYSDLVKGTVNNGIFNRMTRVEGQSGSTYIRYPFDLQFSAANGVAYMQWRSNGDKIIIPKDDNPLKPVNNFNVDNGVIYKVDKLFYPFN
;
A
#
# COMPACT_ATOMS: atom_id res chain seq x y z
N MET A 1 50.41 39.06 23.03
CA MET A 1 49.62 38.39 24.09
C MET A 1 49.18 37.04 23.53
N TYR A 2 49.70 35.93 24.06
CA TYR A 2 49.43 34.58 23.57
C TYR A 2 48.00 34.14 23.96
N PHE A 3 47.19 33.74 22.97
CA PHE A 3 45.91 33.06 23.23
C PHE A 3 46.13 31.55 23.27
N LYS A 4 46.01 30.94 24.46
CA LYS A 4 45.92 29.48 24.61
C LYS A 4 44.47 29.06 24.37
N LEU A 5 44.23 28.36 23.26
CA LEU A 5 42.96 27.67 23.03
C LEU A 5 42.98 26.36 23.83
N ASN A 6 42.32 26.32 24.98
CA ASN A 6 42.13 25.08 25.74
C ASN A 6 41.07 24.22 25.04
N ILE A 7 41.51 23.42 24.07
CA ILE A 7 40.66 22.40 23.46
C ILE A 7 40.49 21.26 24.47
N ASN A 8 39.30 21.16 25.06
CA ASN A 8 38.97 20.07 25.97
C ASN A 8 38.72 18.79 25.15
N ILE A 9 39.77 17.98 24.98
CA ILE A 9 39.74 16.74 24.18
C ILE A 9 38.62 15.80 24.65
N LYS A 10 38.29 15.77 25.95
CA LYS A 10 37.18 14.98 26.48
C LYS A 10 35.82 15.47 25.97
N ALA A 11 35.62 16.79 25.83
CA ALA A 11 34.41 17.35 25.27
C ALA A 11 34.29 17.04 23.77
N ILE A 12 35.40 17.04 23.03
CA ILE A 12 35.41 16.63 21.61
C ILE A 12 35.11 15.14 21.47
N THR A 13 35.66 14.27 22.32
CA THR A 13 35.38 12.82 22.26
C THR A 13 33.91 12.52 22.61
N VAL A 14 33.32 13.25 23.56
CA VAL A 14 31.88 13.13 23.89
C VAL A 14 31.00 13.66 22.76
N CYS A 15 31.39 14.76 22.10
CA CYS A 15 30.67 15.27 20.93
C CYS A 15 30.83 14.38 19.68
N LEU A 16 31.99 13.77 19.44
CA LEU A 16 32.19 12.80 18.36
C LEU A 16 31.43 11.49 18.64
N ALA A 17 31.45 11.00 19.88
CA ALA A 17 30.66 9.83 20.26
C ALA A 17 29.15 10.12 20.18
N ALA A 18 28.70 11.33 20.52
CA ALA A 18 27.31 11.76 20.34
C ALA A 18 26.93 11.92 18.86
N MET A 19 27.84 12.36 17.99
CA MET A 19 27.61 12.41 16.53
C MET A 19 27.61 11.01 15.89
N VAL A 20 28.44 10.08 16.36
CA VAL A 20 28.43 8.67 15.92
C VAL A 20 27.19 7.94 16.44
N LEU A 21 26.69 8.28 17.64
CA LEU A 21 25.42 7.77 18.16
C LEU A 21 24.19 8.44 17.51
N ALA A 22 24.30 9.67 17.02
CA ALA A 22 23.26 10.34 16.23
C ALA A 22 23.21 9.87 14.76
N ALA A 23 24.28 9.23 14.27
CA ALA A 23 24.27 8.47 13.02
C ALA A 23 23.70 7.04 13.20
N GLY A 24 23.43 6.63 14.44
CA GLY A 24 22.75 5.40 14.79
C GLY A 24 21.23 5.59 14.87
N CYS A 25 20.51 4.96 13.96
CA CYS A 25 19.05 4.86 13.88
C CYS A 25 18.31 6.00 13.16
N ILE A 26 18.68 6.28 11.91
CA ILE A 26 17.60 6.37 10.91
C ILE A 26 17.05 4.94 10.84
N LYS A 27 15.88 4.68 11.43
CA LYS A 27 15.22 3.39 11.27
C LYS A 27 15.13 3.12 9.77
N SER A 28 15.67 2.00 9.32
CA SER A 28 15.62 1.51 7.94
C SER A 28 14.19 1.27 7.43
N SER A 29 13.16 1.61 8.21
CA SER A 29 11.77 1.22 8.00
C SER A 29 11.00 2.14 7.06
N ASP A 30 11.49 3.36 6.78
CA ASP A 30 10.72 4.39 6.07
C ASP A 30 11.42 4.87 4.77
N SER A 31 12.46 4.16 4.32
CA SER A 31 13.25 4.57 3.16
C SER A 31 12.61 4.14 1.84
N PRO A 32 12.58 5.00 0.81
CA PRO A 32 12.10 4.62 -0.52
C PRO A 32 12.93 3.47 -1.08
N LEU A 33 12.44 2.76 -2.10
CA LEU A 33 13.29 1.85 -2.85
C LEU A 33 14.52 2.61 -3.39
N LEU A 34 15.71 2.27 -2.89
CA LEU A 34 16.95 2.93 -3.28
C LEU A 34 17.70 2.10 -4.33
N PRO A 35 18.24 2.74 -5.37
CA PRO A 35 19.15 2.07 -6.31
C PRO A 35 20.40 1.55 -5.59
N ALA A 36 20.82 0.35 -5.96
CA ALA A 36 22.08 -0.25 -5.55
C ALA A 36 23.27 0.38 -6.31
N PRO A 37 24.48 0.35 -5.73
CA PRO A 37 25.69 0.62 -6.48
C PRO A 37 25.81 -0.28 -7.71
N MET A 38 26.34 0.25 -8.80
CA MET A 38 26.49 -0.52 -10.04
C MET A 38 27.56 -1.63 -9.89
N PRO A 39 27.33 -2.82 -10.46
CA PRO A 39 28.35 -3.87 -10.55
C PRO A 39 29.60 -3.41 -11.31
N GLU A 40 30.71 -4.13 -11.13
CA GLU A 40 31.97 -3.84 -11.83
C GLU A 40 31.81 -3.88 -13.37
N TYR A 41 32.59 -3.05 -14.06
CA TYR A 41 32.56 -2.92 -15.53
C TYR A 41 32.99 -4.19 -16.29
N ASN A 42 33.58 -5.18 -15.61
CA ASN A 42 34.03 -6.45 -16.22
C ASN A 42 32.90 -7.48 -16.42
N GLN A 43 31.68 -7.21 -15.96
CA GLN A 43 30.54 -8.10 -16.11
C GLN A 43 29.92 -8.04 -17.52
N ALA A 44 29.17 -9.07 -17.92
CA ALA A 44 28.40 -9.04 -19.16
C ALA A 44 27.27 -7.99 -19.08
N SER A 45 26.88 -7.40 -20.22
CA SER A 45 25.68 -6.55 -20.28
C SER A 45 24.40 -7.37 -20.10
N LEU A 46 23.30 -6.72 -19.76
CA LEU A 46 21.98 -7.34 -19.63
C LEU A 46 21.61 -8.13 -20.89
N LYS A 47 21.85 -7.56 -22.08
CA LYS A 47 21.64 -8.27 -23.34
C LYS A 47 22.49 -9.54 -23.41
N GLN A 48 23.81 -9.43 -23.20
CA GLN A 48 24.73 -10.57 -23.29
C GLN A 48 24.33 -11.67 -22.31
N ALA A 49 24.04 -11.31 -21.07
CA ALA A 49 23.60 -12.23 -20.03
C ALA A 49 22.31 -12.95 -20.42
N ILE A 50 21.26 -12.23 -20.83
CA ILE A 50 19.99 -12.83 -21.27
C ILE A 50 20.20 -13.77 -22.46
N THR A 51 20.99 -13.36 -23.47
CA THR A 51 21.25 -14.20 -24.65
C THR A 51 22.07 -15.45 -24.36
N SER A 52 22.86 -15.44 -23.29
CA SER A 52 23.67 -16.59 -22.88
C SER A 52 22.89 -17.65 -22.09
N MET A 53 21.65 -17.32 -21.67
CA MET A 53 20.81 -18.21 -20.89
C MET A 53 19.76 -18.89 -21.77
N ASP A 54 19.96 -20.17 -22.08
CA ASP A 54 19.00 -20.94 -22.87
C ASP A 54 17.59 -20.98 -22.26
N THR A 55 17.51 -20.85 -20.93
CA THR A 55 16.25 -20.79 -20.17
C THR A 55 15.44 -19.52 -20.41
N LEU A 56 16.01 -18.49 -21.07
CA LEU A 56 15.37 -17.19 -21.35
C LEU A 56 15.13 -16.93 -22.85
N ASN A 57 15.40 -17.89 -23.73
CA ASN A 57 15.32 -17.73 -25.19
C ASN A 57 13.98 -17.15 -25.69
N LEU A 58 12.84 -17.58 -25.12
CA LEU A 58 11.52 -17.04 -25.50
C LEU A 58 11.36 -15.58 -25.07
N PHE A 59 11.84 -15.21 -23.88
CA PHE A 59 11.79 -13.83 -23.43
C PHE A 59 12.75 -12.94 -24.22
N TYR A 60 13.94 -13.44 -24.58
CA TYR A 60 14.84 -12.71 -25.48
C TYR A 60 14.22 -12.47 -26.86
N GLN A 61 13.53 -13.46 -27.44
CA GLN A 61 12.82 -13.29 -28.70
C GLN A 61 11.76 -12.17 -28.62
N ALA A 62 11.07 -12.07 -27.48
CA ALA A 62 10.13 -10.97 -27.23
C ALA A 62 10.83 -9.62 -27.08
N ILE A 63 11.94 -9.56 -26.33
CA ILE A 63 12.79 -8.35 -26.18
C ILE A 63 13.25 -7.82 -27.53
N ASP A 64 13.76 -8.71 -28.38
CA ASP A 64 14.34 -8.35 -29.68
C ASP A 64 13.29 -7.77 -30.62
N LYS A 65 12.16 -8.45 -30.74
CA LYS A 65 11.04 -7.98 -31.56
C LYS A 65 10.35 -6.73 -30.99
N ALA A 66 10.37 -6.54 -29.68
CA ALA A 66 9.89 -5.32 -29.04
C ALA A 66 10.84 -4.12 -29.23
N GLY A 67 12.07 -4.34 -29.69
CA GLY A 67 13.06 -3.29 -29.91
C GLY A 67 13.87 -2.89 -28.66
N TYR A 68 13.80 -3.66 -27.57
CA TYR A 68 14.55 -3.39 -26.33
C TYR A 68 16.00 -3.90 -26.36
N SER A 69 16.37 -4.71 -27.37
CA SER A 69 17.72 -5.31 -27.48
C SER A 69 18.86 -4.29 -27.44
N SER A 70 18.75 -3.16 -28.14
CA SER A 70 19.79 -2.13 -28.18
C SER A 70 19.92 -1.41 -26.84
N GLN A 71 18.79 -1.13 -26.17
CA GLN A 71 18.75 -0.48 -24.86
C GLN A 71 19.44 -1.36 -23.80
N LEU A 72 19.18 -2.67 -23.81
CA LEU A 72 19.82 -3.63 -22.89
C LEU A 72 21.32 -3.86 -23.16
N ALA A 73 21.82 -3.45 -24.32
CA ALA A 73 23.26 -3.45 -24.63
C ALA A 73 23.94 -2.10 -24.32
N GLY A 74 23.16 -1.05 -24.11
CA GLY A 74 23.65 0.31 -23.85
C GLY A 74 24.09 0.53 -22.41
N ASN A 75 24.40 1.79 -22.09
CA ASN A 75 24.88 2.20 -20.77
C ASN A 75 23.76 2.50 -19.77
N ASP A 76 22.51 2.57 -20.24
CA ASP A 76 21.36 2.77 -19.37
C ASP A 76 21.19 1.58 -18.42
N VAL A 77 20.79 1.89 -17.19
CA VAL A 77 20.73 0.91 -16.11
C VAL A 77 19.30 0.41 -15.91
N TYR A 78 19.13 -0.91 -15.93
CA TYR A 78 17.82 -1.53 -15.78
C TYR A 78 17.81 -2.71 -14.79
N THR A 79 16.64 -2.95 -14.22
CA THR A 79 16.32 -4.20 -13.52
C THR A 79 15.28 -4.96 -14.33
N VAL A 80 15.59 -6.20 -14.71
CA VAL A 80 14.77 -7.03 -15.61
C VAL A 80 14.24 -8.24 -14.85
N PHE A 81 12.92 -8.36 -14.72
CA PHE A 81 12.25 -9.57 -14.23
C PHE A 81 12.00 -10.50 -15.41
N ALA A 82 12.91 -11.42 -15.68
CA ALA A 82 12.93 -12.23 -16.89
C ALA A 82 12.17 -13.56 -16.73
N PRO A 83 10.95 -13.72 -17.30
CA PRO A 83 10.23 -14.98 -17.26
C PRO A 83 10.97 -16.07 -18.04
N GLY A 84 11.18 -17.22 -17.40
CA GLY A 84 11.78 -18.39 -18.04
C GLY A 84 10.91 -18.97 -19.15
N ASN A 85 11.49 -19.81 -20.01
CA ASN A 85 10.77 -20.42 -21.13
C ASN A 85 9.51 -21.18 -20.69
N THR A 86 9.57 -21.91 -19.57
CA THR A 86 8.40 -22.60 -18.99
C THR A 86 7.31 -21.61 -18.57
N ALA A 87 7.68 -20.47 -17.99
CA ALA A 87 6.76 -19.41 -17.61
C ALA A 87 6.08 -18.77 -18.83
N MET A 88 6.88 -18.47 -19.87
CA MET A 88 6.41 -17.94 -21.15
C MET A 88 5.44 -18.92 -21.82
N GLN A 89 5.77 -20.21 -21.88
CA GLN A 89 4.91 -21.25 -22.42
C GLN A 89 3.60 -21.40 -21.63
N ALA A 90 3.66 -21.38 -20.30
CA ALA A 90 2.47 -21.42 -19.44
C ALA A 90 1.54 -20.23 -19.67
N ALA A 91 2.10 -19.06 -20.04
CA ALA A 91 1.35 -17.89 -20.46
C ALA A 91 0.87 -17.94 -21.93
N GLY A 92 1.10 -19.06 -22.64
CA GLY A 92 0.75 -19.22 -24.06
C GLY A 92 1.70 -18.52 -25.04
N LEU A 93 2.86 -18.05 -24.57
CA LEU A 93 3.85 -17.30 -25.35
C LEU A 93 4.98 -18.23 -25.84
N ASN A 94 4.66 -19.12 -26.76
CA ASN A 94 5.68 -19.89 -27.48
C ASN A 94 6.31 -19.06 -28.62
N ALA A 95 7.35 -19.60 -29.25
CA ALA A 95 8.11 -18.88 -30.28
C ALA A 95 7.26 -18.42 -31.48
N GLU A 96 6.26 -19.22 -31.87
CA GLU A 96 5.35 -18.89 -32.95
C GLU A 96 4.37 -17.79 -32.54
N LYS A 97 3.79 -17.88 -31.34
CA LYS A 97 2.91 -16.83 -30.82
C LYS A 97 3.64 -15.49 -30.71
N ILE A 98 4.90 -15.49 -30.25
CA ILE A 98 5.74 -14.28 -30.21
C ILE A 98 5.97 -13.70 -31.62
N ARG A 99 6.21 -14.56 -32.63
CA ARG A 99 6.30 -14.13 -34.04
C ARG A 99 5.00 -13.54 -34.59
N GLN A 100 3.85 -13.94 -34.07
CA GLN A 100 2.54 -13.42 -34.51
C GLN A 100 2.13 -12.12 -33.80
N LEU A 101 2.54 -11.91 -32.53
CA LEU A 101 2.20 -10.69 -31.79
C LEU A 101 2.81 -9.44 -32.43
N THR A 102 2.16 -8.29 -32.34
CA THR A 102 2.74 -7.03 -32.85
C THR A 102 3.92 -6.58 -31.97
N PRO A 103 4.89 -5.83 -32.53
CA PRO A 103 5.93 -5.18 -31.72
C PRO A 103 5.35 -4.39 -30.55
N ASP A 104 4.23 -3.69 -30.74
CA ASP A 104 3.55 -2.91 -29.69
C ASP A 104 3.04 -3.78 -28.54
N SER A 105 2.44 -4.93 -28.86
CA SER A 105 1.97 -5.88 -27.85
C SER A 105 3.14 -6.42 -27.03
N LEU A 106 4.27 -6.71 -27.70
CA LEU A 106 5.48 -7.17 -27.05
C LEU A 106 6.17 -6.05 -26.26
N ARG A 107 6.10 -4.78 -26.72
CA ARG A 107 6.59 -3.63 -25.95
C ARG A 107 5.86 -3.48 -24.63
N LYS A 108 4.52 -3.63 -24.65
CA LYS A 108 3.72 -3.63 -23.41
C LYS A 108 4.10 -4.80 -22.49
N LEU A 109 4.26 -6.00 -23.04
CA LEU A 109 4.66 -7.18 -22.26
C LEU A 109 6.06 -7.00 -21.64
N VAL A 110 7.07 -6.74 -22.46
CA VAL A 110 8.48 -6.66 -22.05
C VAL A 110 8.72 -5.45 -21.17
N GLY A 111 8.20 -4.27 -21.55
CA GLY A 111 8.34 -3.04 -20.78
C GLY A 111 7.77 -3.17 -19.37
N TYR A 112 6.72 -3.99 -19.18
CA TYR A 112 6.14 -4.25 -17.86
C TYR A 112 7.05 -5.09 -16.95
N HIS A 113 7.99 -5.84 -17.53
CA HIS A 113 8.96 -6.66 -16.82
C HIS A 113 10.28 -5.92 -16.58
N MET A 114 10.36 -4.63 -16.90
CA MET A 114 11.59 -3.84 -16.82
C MET A 114 11.36 -2.59 -15.95
N LEU A 115 12.31 -2.31 -15.08
CA LEU A 115 12.38 -1.08 -14.29
C LEU A 115 13.62 -0.28 -14.70
N ALA A 116 13.50 1.03 -14.70
CA ALA A 116 14.67 1.91 -14.74
C ALA A 116 15.37 1.91 -13.37
N GLY A 117 16.70 1.74 -13.38
CA GLY A 117 17.53 1.71 -12.19
C GLY A 117 18.03 0.31 -11.81
N ALA A 118 19.06 0.28 -10.98
CA ALA A 118 19.71 -0.92 -10.46
C ALA A 118 19.10 -1.27 -9.10
N TYR A 119 18.29 -2.33 -9.03
CA TYR A 119 17.72 -2.80 -7.77
C TYR A 119 18.21 -4.23 -7.50
N ASP A 120 19.23 -4.33 -6.68
CA ASP A 120 19.78 -5.61 -6.27
C ASP A 120 18.91 -6.29 -5.19
N ASP A 121 19.36 -7.46 -4.76
CA ASP A 121 18.68 -8.27 -3.75
C ASP A 121 18.58 -7.54 -2.40
N TYR A 122 19.56 -6.69 -2.08
CA TYR A 122 19.59 -5.93 -0.84
C TYR A 122 18.54 -4.81 -0.85
N SER A 123 18.48 -4.03 -1.93
CA SER A 123 17.49 -2.98 -2.14
C SER A 123 16.05 -3.51 -2.03
N LEU A 124 15.75 -4.66 -2.65
CA LEU A 124 14.40 -5.22 -2.62
C LEU A 124 14.03 -5.86 -1.27
N ARG A 125 14.97 -6.48 -0.55
CA ARG A 125 14.70 -7.06 0.78
C ARG A 125 14.61 -6.03 1.89
N GLY A 126 15.31 -4.89 1.72
CA GLY A 126 15.28 -3.76 2.64
C GLY A 126 13.91 -3.08 2.72
N LEU A 127 13.01 -3.34 1.78
CA LEU A 127 11.66 -2.79 1.77
C LEU A 127 10.87 -3.20 3.01
N LEU A 128 10.37 -2.23 3.78
CA LEU A 128 9.50 -2.53 4.92
C LEU A 128 8.17 -3.11 4.47
N LEU A 129 7.57 -2.46 3.48
CA LEU A 129 6.28 -2.80 2.87
C LEU A 129 6.47 -2.91 1.36
N THR A 130 5.46 -3.44 0.68
CA THR A 130 5.37 -3.43 -0.78
C THR A 130 5.64 -2.03 -1.34
N SER A 131 6.53 -1.96 -2.33
CA SER A 131 6.80 -0.73 -3.08
C SER A 131 6.13 -0.76 -4.45
N PHE A 132 5.60 0.37 -4.89
CA PHE A 132 5.06 0.57 -6.23
C PHE A 132 6.09 1.32 -7.06
N VAL A 133 6.57 0.69 -8.13
CA VAL A 133 7.65 1.22 -8.96
C VAL A 133 7.16 1.33 -10.41
N PRO A 134 7.41 2.45 -11.12
CA PRO A 134 7.05 2.55 -12.52
C PRO A 134 7.88 1.58 -13.36
N THR A 135 7.21 0.86 -14.26
CA THR A 135 7.83 0.00 -15.27
C THR A 135 8.21 0.82 -16.52
N LEU A 136 8.90 0.20 -17.47
CA LEU A 136 9.13 0.79 -18.80
C LEU A 136 7.91 0.68 -19.73
N ARG A 137 6.81 0.06 -19.30
CA ARG A 137 5.58 0.05 -20.08
C ARG A 137 4.92 1.42 -20.01
N GLU A 138 4.72 1.97 -21.19
CA GLU A 138 4.02 3.22 -21.44
C GLU A 138 2.87 2.96 -22.43
N ASP A 139 1.69 3.45 -22.09
CA ASP A 139 0.51 3.41 -22.95
C ASP A 139 0.12 4.83 -23.33
N THR A 140 -0.07 5.09 -24.62
CA THR A 140 -0.65 6.37 -25.06
C THR A 140 -2.16 6.29 -24.94
N VAL A 141 -2.73 7.22 -24.18
CA VAL A 141 -4.18 7.31 -23.98
C VAL A 141 -4.65 8.66 -24.54
N LEU A 142 -5.74 8.62 -25.30
CA LEU A 142 -6.39 9.81 -25.85
C LEU A 142 -7.40 10.33 -24.84
N ILE A 143 -7.25 11.59 -24.42
CA ILE A 143 -8.26 12.30 -23.66
C ILE A 143 -9.07 13.13 -24.66
N PRO A 144 -10.41 13.01 -24.69
CA PRO A 144 -11.23 13.96 -25.41
C PRO A 144 -10.86 15.38 -24.99
N GLN A 145 -10.51 16.24 -25.95
CA GLN A 145 -10.24 17.69 -25.77
C GLN A 145 -8.85 18.09 -25.19
N GLN A 146 -7.98 17.18 -24.75
CA GLN A 146 -6.72 17.56 -24.05
C GLN A 146 -5.40 16.91 -24.57
N GLN A 147 -5.31 16.57 -25.86
CA GLN A 147 -4.15 15.86 -26.43
C GLN A 147 -3.94 14.46 -25.81
N PHE A 148 -2.93 13.73 -26.29
CA PHE A 148 -2.54 12.43 -25.77
C PHE A 148 -1.75 12.59 -24.46
N TYR A 149 -1.93 11.66 -23.52
CA TYR A 149 -1.01 11.50 -22.39
C TYR A 149 -0.37 10.11 -22.41
N VAL A 150 0.80 10.02 -21.79
CA VAL A 150 1.54 8.77 -21.61
C VAL A 150 1.24 8.20 -20.23
N LYS A 151 0.46 7.12 -20.17
CA LYS A 151 0.18 6.38 -18.94
C LYS A 151 1.35 5.45 -18.63
N LYS A 152 1.99 5.64 -17.48
CA LYS A 152 2.98 4.68 -16.95
C LYS A 152 2.28 3.54 -16.23
N SER A 153 2.77 2.32 -16.45
CA SER A 153 2.29 1.16 -15.71
C SER A 153 3.17 0.91 -14.48
N TRP A 154 2.55 0.59 -13.35
CA TRP A 154 3.23 0.37 -12.08
C TRP A 154 3.35 -1.12 -11.78
N LEU A 155 4.42 -1.51 -11.11
CA LEU A 155 4.67 -2.85 -10.59
C LEU A 155 4.75 -2.76 -9.07
N SER A 156 3.97 -3.59 -8.37
CA SER A 156 4.13 -3.73 -6.93
C SER A 156 5.14 -4.83 -6.62
N ILE A 157 6.09 -4.54 -5.74
CA ILE A 157 7.26 -5.39 -5.48
C ILE A 157 7.41 -5.57 -3.98
N GLN A 158 7.54 -6.83 -3.56
CA GLN A 158 7.89 -7.18 -2.19
C GLN A 158 8.80 -8.41 -2.23
N GLN A 159 9.88 -8.37 -1.44
CA GLN A 159 10.76 -9.52 -1.29
C GLN A 159 10.93 -9.89 0.18
N SER A 160 10.67 -11.16 0.46
CA SER A 160 10.90 -11.82 1.73
C SER A 160 11.45 -13.23 1.43
N ASP A 161 10.79 -14.30 1.88
CA ASP A 161 11.13 -15.68 1.52
C ASP A 161 10.82 -16.01 0.05
N GLN A 162 9.95 -15.22 -0.57
CA GLN A 162 9.61 -15.25 -1.99
C GLN A 162 9.70 -13.84 -2.57
N LEU A 163 9.82 -13.75 -3.89
CA LEU A 163 9.61 -12.51 -4.62
C LEU A 163 8.15 -12.42 -5.04
N TYR A 164 7.46 -11.36 -4.62
CA TYR A 164 6.10 -11.05 -5.03
C TYR A 164 6.11 -9.89 -6.01
N LEU A 165 5.49 -10.10 -7.16
CA LEU A 165 5.18 -9.07 -8.14
C LEU A 165 3.66 -9.03 -8.33
N ASN A 166 3.04 -7.87 -8.14
CA ASN A 166 1.57 -7.74 -8.21
C ASN A 166 0.84 -8.70 -7.25
N SER A 167 1.38 -8.83 -6.03
CA SER A 167 0.93 -9.79 -5.00
C SER A 167 1.06 -11.27 -5.38
N CYS A 168 1.48 -11.61 -6.59
CA CYS A 168 1.70 -12.98 -7.02
C CYS A 168 3.14 -13.40 -6.72
N ALA A 169 3.31 -14.57 -6.12
CA ALA A 169 4.63 -15.17 -5.97
C ALA A 169 5.15 -15.55 -7.37
N VAL A 170 6.27 -14.96 -7.79
CA VAL A 170 6.87 -15.21 -9.11
C VAL A 170 8.08 -16.12 -9.05
N GLY A 171 8.36 -16.68 -7.87
CA GLY A 171 9.46 -17.60 -7.63
C GLY A 171 9.77 -17.70 -6.14
N GLY A 172 10.68 -18.62 -5.79
CA GLY A 172 11.23 -18.69 -4.45
C GLY A 172 12.15 -17.51 -4.14
N LYS A 173 13.13 -17.72 -3.26
CA LYS A 173 14.20 -16.76 -3.01
C LYS A 173 15.11 -16.65 -4.24
N ILE A 174 14.80 -15.71 -5.13
CA ILE A 174 15.59 -15.44 -6.33
C ILE A 174 16.84 -14.64 -5.93
N ARG A 175 18.00 -15.06 -6.44
CA ARG A 175 19.21 -14.24 -6.44
C ARG A 175 19.34 -13.60 -7.82
N PRO A 176 19.36 -12.28 -7.93
CA PRO A 176 19.53 -11.64 -9.22
C PRO A 176 20.92 -11.90 -9.79
N LEU A 177 21.01 -12.00 -11.11
CA LEU A 177 22.29 -11.93 -11.80
C LEU A 177 22.69 -10.46 -11.95
N ALA A 178 23.85 -10.10 -11.42
CA ALA A 178 24.48 -8.81 -11.64
C ALA A 178 25.06 -8.73 -13.07
N CYS A 179 24.81 -7.62 -13.75
CA CYS A 179 25.29 -7.30 -15.09
C CYS A 179 25.96 -5.92 -15.08
N ALA A 180 26.81 -5.62 -16.06
CA ALA A 180 27.52 -4.33 -16.14
C ALA A 180 26.58 -3.11 -16.16
N ASN A 181 25.35 -3.28 -16.67
CA ASN A 181 24.33 -2.26 -16.78
C ASN A 181 23.01 -2.66 -16.06
N GLY A 182 23.09 -3.48 -15.01
CA GLY A 182 21.94 -3.68 -14.09
C GLY A 182 21.78 -5.09 -13.53
N PHE A 183 20.54 -5.52 -13.30
CA PHE A 183 20.22 -6.80 -12.66
C PHE A 183 19.15 -7.59 -13.42
N ILE A 184 19.28 -8.92 -13.45
CA ILE A 184 18.27 -9.84 -13.99
C ILE A 184 17.73 -10.72 -12.87
N TYR A 185 16.41 -10.74 -12.70
CA TYR A 185 15.70 -11.67 -11.83
C TYR A 185 15.00 -12.72 -12.70
N PRO A 186 15.50 -13.96 -12.78
CA PRO A 186 14.78 -15.04 -13.44
C PRO A 186 13.50 -15.36 -12.66
N ILE A 187 12.34 -15.24 -13.29
CA ILE A 187 11.03 -15.49 -12.67
C ILE A 187 10.31 -16.68 -13.31
N GLY A 188 9.50 -17.37 -12.50
CA GLY A 188 8.75 -18.58 -12.88
C GLY A 188 7.37 -18.31 -13.46
N SER A 189 6.96 -17.05 -13.62
CA SER A 189 5.66 -16.66 -14.17
C SER A 189 5.77 -15.36 -14.96
N VAL A 190 5.01 -15.21 -16.04
CA VAL A 190 4.83 -13.91 -16.71
C VAL A 190 3.93 -13.03 -15.83
N VAL A 191 4.37 -11.81 -15.53
CA VAL A 191 3.61 -10.85 -14.72
C VAL A 191 2.53 -10.20 -15.58
N ASN A 192 1.30 -10.17 -15.06
CA ASN A 192 0.14 -9.56 -15.71
C ASN A 192 -0.13 -8.12 -15.22
N PHE A 193 -0.92 -7.37 -15.97
CA PHE A 193 -0.91 -5.91 -16.01
C PHE A 193 -1.70 -5.17 -14.94
N ALA A 194 -2.48 -5.84 -14.09
CA ALA A 194 -3.33 -5.16 -13.12
C ALA A 194 -2.88 -5.51 -11.69
N PRO A 195 -1.93 -4.77 -11.09
CA PRO A 195 -1.74 -4.81 -9.65
C PRO A 195 -3.00 -4.35 -8.93
N VAL A 196 -3.75 -3.43 -9.56
CA VAL A 196 -4.90 -2.72 -9.00
C VAL A 196 -6.05 -2.80 -10.01
N ASP A 197 -7.25 -3.11 -9.51
CA ASP A 197 -8.50 -2.94 -10.24
C ASP A 197 -8.91 -1.45 -10.20
N GLU A 198 -8.53 -0.72 -11.24
CA GLU A 198 -8.88 0.69 -11.42
C GLU A 198 -10.36 0.89 -11.81
N SER A 199 -11.08 -0.19 -12.17
CA SER A 199 -12.47 -0.09 -12.61
C SER A 199 -13.43 0.16 -11.47
N ARG A 200 -13.05 -0.22 -10.24
CA ARG A 200 -13.91 -0.09 -9.06
C ARG A 200 -13.29 0.60 -7.87
N THR A 201 -14.13 1.19 -7.01
CA THR A 201 -13.75 1.68 -5.68
C THR A 201 -13.96 0.62 -4.60
N MET A 202 -13.44 0.87 -3.40
CA MET A 202 -13.74 0.07 -2.22
C MET A 202 -15.23 0.04 -1.92
N TRP A 203 -15.92 1.18 -2.05
CA TRP A 203 -17.36 1.26 -1.86
C TRP A 203 -18.12 0.37 -2.83
N GLU A 204 -17.80 0.43 -4.14
CA GLU A 204 -18.46 -0.41 -5.14
C GLU A 204 -18.21 -1.90 -4.91
N VAL A 205 -17.07 -2.29 -4.34
CA VAL A 205 -16.86 -3.68 -3.87
C VAL A 205 -17.79 -4.01 -2.70
N ILE A 206 -17.82 -3.18 -1.66
CA ILE A 206 -18.65 -3.39 -0.46
C ILE A 206 -20.15 -3.41 -0.80
N GLU A 207 -20.58 -2.54 -1.70
CA GLU A 207 -21.97 -2.38 -2.11
C GLU A 207 -22.50 -3.59 -2.87
N ASN A 208 -21.68 -4.16 -3.75
CA ASN A 208 -22.06 -5.24 -4.65
C ASN A 208 -21.73 -6.65 -4.11
N ASP A 209 -21.03 -6.75 -2.97
CA ASP A 209 -20.70 -8.04 -2.36
C ASP A 209 -21.77 -8.48 -1.35
N PRO A 210 -22.51 -9.57 -1.59
CA PRO A 210 -23.58 -10.00 -0.71
C PRO A 210 -23.09 -10.43 0.68
N GLU A 211 -21.83 -10.84 0.83
CA GLU A 211 -21.25 -11.19 2.13
C GLU A 211 -20.90 -9.97 2.98
N LEU A 212 -20.90 -8.76 2.39
CA LEU A 212 -20.59 -7.51 3.07
C LEU A 212 -21.82 -6.63 3.31
N SER A 213 -23.03 -7.13 3.09
CA SER A 213 -24.25 -6.33 3.20
C SER A 213 -24.48 -5.73 4.60
N MET A 214 -24.19 -6.46 5.68
CA MET A 214 -24.26 -5.91 7.03
C MET A 214 -23.19 -4.85 7.30
N TYR A 215 -21.99 -5.03 6.75
CA TYR A 215 -20.94 -4.02 6.83
C TYR A 215 -21.31 -2.74 6.07
N ARG A 216 -21.82 -2.89 4.84
CA ARG A 216 -22.37 -1.79 4.04
C ARG A 216 -23.45 -1.03 4.83
N ASP A 217 -24.41 -1.75 5.40
CA ASP A 217 -25.51 -1.16 6.15
C ASP A 217 -25.03 -0.44 7.41
N ALA A 218 -24.02 -0.99 8.11
CA ALA A 218 -23.37 -0.33 9.24
C ALA A 218 -22.66 0.97 8.82
N VAL A 219 -21.95 0.97 7.68
CA VAL A 219 -21.28 2.16 7.14
C VAL A 219 -22.30 3.24 6.75
N LEU A 220 -23.40 2.87 6.08
CA LEU A 220 -24.48 3.81 5.73
C LEU A 220 -25.18 4.38 6.97
N LEU A 221 -25.42 3.54 7.97
CA LEU A 221 -26.02 3.98 9.23
C LEU A 221 -25.11 5.00 9.93
N LEU A 222 -23.79 4.75 9.98
CA LEU A 222 -22.83 5.70 10.53
C LEU A 222 -22.81 7.01 9.72
N ASP A 223 -22.87 6.92 8.39
CA ASP A 223 -22.94 8.07 7.48
C ASP A 223 -24.15 8.97 7.75
N SER A 224 -25.31 8.38 8.07
CA SER A 224 -26.53 9.12 8.41
C SER A 224 -26.45 9.92 9.73
N ILE A 225 -25.46 9.64 10.58
CA ILE A 225 -25.28 10.24 11.91
C ILE A 225 -24.27 11.42 11.87
N LYS A 226 -23.75 11.78 10.69
CA LYS A 226 -22.51 12.53 10.48
C LYS A 226 -22.44 14.00 10.89
N GLN A 227 -23.56 14.72 10.99
CA GLN A 227 -23.47 16.18 10.98
C GLN A 227 -24.31 16.84 12.07
N THR A 228 -23.61 17.56 12.95
CA THR A 228 -24.20 18.63 13.75
C THR A 228 -23.33 19.86 13.57
N ASP A 229 -23.94 20.96 13.14
CA ASP A 229 -23.26 22.25 13.13
C ASP A 229 -23.28 22.79 14.56
N VAL A 230 -22.09 22.96 15.17
CA VAL A 230 -21.99 23.72 16.41
C VAL A 230 -21.84 25.18 16.03
N TYR A 231 -22.92 25.93 16.24
CA TYR A 231 -22.91 27.38 16.15
C TYR A 231 -22.46 27.94 17.49
N PHE A 232 -21.28 28.55 17.52
CA PHE A 232 -20.80 29.31 18.68
C PHE A 232 -20.43 30.72 18.21
N GLU A 233 -21.22 31.71 18.66
CA GLU A 233 -21.01 33.15 18.38
C GLU A 233 -20.64 33.50 16.92
N GLY A 234 -21.40 33.00 15.94
CA GLY A 234 -21.18 33.29 14.53
C GLY A 234 -19.99 32.56 13.89
N THR A 235 -19.26 31.75 14.65
CA THR A 235 -18.26 30.82 14.14
C THR A 235 -18.90 29.46 13.93
N VAL A 236 -18.85 28.95 12.69
CA VAL A 236 -19.30 27.61 12.35
C VAL A 236 -18.15 26.64 12.61
N PHE A 237 -18.26 25.85 13.67
CA PHE A 237 -17.40 24.67 13.84
C PHE A 237 -18.01 23.51 13.06
N GLY A 238 -17.84 23.55 11.73
CA GLY A 238 -18.15 22.42 10.85
C GLY A 238 -17.21 21.28 11.20
N SER A 239 -17.63 20.40 12.09
CA SER A 239 -16.79 19.32 12.58
C SER A 239 -17.45 18.00 12.24
N ILE A 240 -16.80 17.26 11.34
CA ILE A 240 -17.21 15.89 11.03
C ILE A 240 -16.94 15.07 12.30
N LEU A 241 -18.01 14.53 12.88
CA LEU A 241 -18.01 13.68 14.07
C LEU A 241 -17.56 12.24 13.73
N THR A 242 -16.62 12.03 12.80
CA THR A 242 -16.24 10.67 12.39
C THR A 242 -14.80 10.30 12.72
N PRO A 243 -14.56 9.05 13.14
CA PRO A 243 -13.30 8.35 12.96
C PRO A 243 -12.95 8.18 11.45
N PRO A 244 -11.85 7.51 11.06
CA PRO A 244 -11.33 7.49 9.68
C PRO A 244 -12.25 6.91 8.62
N LEU A 245 -13.38 6.29 8.99
CA LEU A 245 -14.26 5.66 8.02
C LEU A 245 -15.34 6.67 7.61
N ASP A 246 -14.99 7.57 6.71
CA ASP A 246 -15.95 8.41 6.02
C ASP A 246 -16.24 7.84 4.63
N TYR A 247 -17.51 7.88 4.21
CA TYR A 247 -17.92 7.49 2.85
C TYR A 247 -16.99 8.04 1.74
N PRO A 248 -16.49 9.29 1.80
CA PRO A 248 -15.47 9.78 0.87
C PRO A 248 -14.20 8.91 0.81
N LEU A 249 -13.66 8.43 1.94
CA LEU A 249 -12.50 7.52 1.92
C LEU A 249 -12.78 6.22 1.15
N LEU A 250 -14.00 5.68 1.21
CA LEU A 250 -14.35 4.44 0.52
C LEU A 250 -14.79 4.63 -0.93
N SER A 251 -15.31 5.80 -1.30
CA SER A 251 -15.95 6.07 -2.60
C SER A 251 -15.16 7.02 -3.51
N GLU A 252 -14.25 7.83 -2.98
CA GLU A 252 -13.49 8.79 -3.79
C GLU A 252 -12.47 8.05 -4.65
N ARG A 253 -12.55 8.24 -5.98
CA ARG A 253 -11.58 7.73 -6.95
C ARG A 253 -10.23 8.41 -6.71
N LYS A 254 -9.16 7.61 -6.63
CA LYS A 254 -7.79 8.11 -6.45
C LYS A 254 -7.02 8.13 -7.76
N THR A 255 -7.39 7.30 -8.73
CA THR A 255 -6.89 7.45 -10.10
C THR A 255 -7.64 8.58 -10.79
N ASN A 256 -6.87 9.57 -11.25
CA ASN A 256 -7.40 10.63 -12.08
C ASN A 256 -7.94 10.01 -13.38
N PRO A 257 -9.24 10.17 -13.69
CA PRO A 257 -9.86 9.54 -14.84
C PRO A 257 -9.31 10.07 -16.18
N ASP A 258 -8.75 11.28 -16.19
CA ASP A 258 -8.22 11.91 -17.39
C ASP A 258 -6.83 11.38 -17.72
N ASN A 259 -5.94 11.24 -16.74
CA ASN A 259 -4.51 10.95 -17.00
C ASN A 259 -3.97 9.71 -16.27
N GLY A 260 -4.82 8.92 -15.62
CA GLY A 260 -4.42 7.69 -14.94
C GLY A 260 -3.45 7.89 -13.77
N THR A 261 -3.17 9.15 -13.36
CA THR A 261 -2.30 9.42 -12.22
C THR A 261 -3.02 9.07 -10.93
N VAL A 262 -2.40 8.23 -10.10
CA VAL A 262 -2.92 7.91 -8.78
C VAL A 262 -2.54 9.05 -7.84
N ASN A 263 -3.52 9.72 -7.24
CA ASN A 263 -3.29 10.59 -6.09
C ASN A 263 -3.10 9.69 -4.86
N PRO A 264 -1.87 9.50 -4.36
CA PRO A 264 -1.59 8.50 -3.33
C PRO A 264 -2.10 8.90 -1.94
N ARG A 265 -2.69 10.10 -1.79
CA ARG A 265 -3.21 10.58 -0.51
C ARG A 265 -4.26 9.61 0.04
N SER A 266 -3.82 8.83 1.03
CA SER A 266 -4.60 7.85 1.79
C SER A 266 -5.29 6.78 0.93
N THR A 267 -4.57 5.69 0.62
CA THR A 267 -5.13 4.45 0.04
C THR A 267 -5.23 3.41 1.16
N PRO A 268 -6.26 3.43 2.00
CA PRO A 268 -6.29 2.65 3.24
C PRO A 268 -6.30 1.14 3.00
N ALA A 269 -5.99 0.40 4.07
CA ALA A 269 -6.30 -1.02 4.15
C ALA A 269 -7.50 -1.25 5.08
N VAL A 270 -8.59 -1.79 4.54
CA VAL A 270 -9.85 -2.04 5.22
C VAL A 270 -10.03 -3.53 5.47
N PHE A 271 -10.19 -3.93 6.72
CA PHE A 271 -10.53 -5.29 7.11
C PHE A 271 -12.05 -5.41 7.27
N ALA A 272 -12.76 -5.57 6.15
CA ALA A 272 -14.21 -5.55 6.08
C ALA A 272 -14.84 -6.81 6.72
N PRO A 273 -15.62 -6.71 7.80
CA PRO A 273 -16.25 -7.86 8.41
C PRO A 273 -17.39 -8.40 7.55
N THR A 274 -17.47 -9.72 7.40
CA THR A 274 -18.56 -10.39 6.67
C THR A 274 -19.85 -10.43 7.48
N ASN A 275 -20.98 -10.74 6.85
CA ASN A 275 -22.25 -10.99 7.54
C ASN A 275 -22.11 -12.06 8.62
N LYS A 276 -21.27 -13.08 8.39
CA LYS A 276 -20.94 -14.08 9.39
C LYS A 276 -20.31 -13.46 10.63
N ALA A 277 -19.38 -12.52 10.47
CA ALA A 277 -18.78 -11.79 11.58
C ALA A 277 -19.83 -11.08 12.45
N PHE A 278 -20.80 -10.43 11.81
CA PHE A 278 -21.90 -9.75 12.50
C PHE A 278 -22.83 -10.73 13.22
N HIS A 279 -23.25 -11.80 12.55
CA HIS A 279 -24.12 -12.83 13.12
C HIS A 279 -23.48 -13.55 14.31
N ASP A 280 -22.21 -13.91 14.21
CA ASP A 280 -21.46 -14.55 15.31
C ASP A 280 -21.35 -13.62 16.54
N ALA A 281 -21.40 -12.30 16.33
CA ALA A 281 -21.39 -11.28 17.37
C ALA A 281 -22.79 -10.88 17.88
N GLY A 282 -23.85 -11.52 17.39
CA GLY A 282 -25.23 -11.29 17.81
C GLY A 282 -25.96 -10.15 17.09
N PHE A 283 -25.40 -9.61 16.01
CA PHE A 283 -26.08 -8.66 15.13
C PHE A 283 -26.71 -9.44 13.97
N HIS A 284 -28.04 -9.43 13.87
CA HIS A 284 -28.77 -10.18 12.85
C HIS A 284 -29.56 -9.28 11.91
N SER A 285 -29.67 -7.99 12.22
CA SER A 285 -30.46 -7.02 11.48
C SER A 285 -29.88 -5.60 11.56
N LEU A 286 -30.39 -4.72 10.69
CA LEU A 286 -30.11 -3.29 10.77
C LEU A 286 -30.61 -2.67 12.09
N ASP A 287 -31.68 -3.22 12.67
CA ASP A 287 -32.21 -2.73 13.95
C ASP A 287 -31.26 -3.01 15.10
N ASP A 288 -30.54 -4.14 15.09
CA ASP A 288 -29.50 -4.43 16.08
C ASP A 288 -28.33 -3.45 15.98
N LEU A 289 -27.92 -3.11 14.75
CA LEU A 289 -26.88 -2.10 14.50
C LEU A 289 -27.34 -0.70 14.94
N ARG A 290 -28.62 -0.37 14.71
CA ARG A 290 -29.22 0.88 15.18
C ARG A 290 -29.25 0.93 16.70
N ALA A 291 -29.68 -0.14 17.37
CA ALA A 291 -29.66 -0.22 18.82
C ALA A 291 -28.25 0.00 19.40
N LEU A 292 -27.21 -0.56 18.76
CA LEU A 292 -25.82 -0.28 19.14
C LEU A 292 -25.46 1.19 18.90
N ALA A 293 -25.77 1.76 17.74
CA ALA A 293 -25.44 3.15 17.42
C ALA A 293 -25.98 4.13 18.46
N TYR A 294 -27.22 3.93 18.93
CA TYR A 294 -27.88 4.75 19.94
C TYR A 294 -27.65 4.32 21.40
N ARG A 295 -26.80 3.31 21.65
CA ARG A 295 -26.55 2.78 23.00
C ARG A 295 -26.07 3.84 23.99
N TYR A 296 -25.31 4.83 23.52
CA TYR A 296 -24.85 5.97 24.30
C TYR A 296 -25.17 7.27 23.58
N PRO A 297 -25.39 8.38 24.32
CA PRO A 297 -25.58 9.70 23.70
C PRO A 297 -24.33 10.12 22.92
N PHE A 298 -24.48 10.31 21.60
CA PHE A 298 -23.47 10.89 20.72
C PHE A 298 -23.83 12.35 20.37
N GLY A 299 -22.86 13.14 19.91
CA GLY A 299 -23.04 14.56 19.60
C GLY A 299 -21.86 15.43 20.06
N VAL A 300 -22.00 16.73 19.91
CA VAL A 300 -21.00 17.71 20.36
C VAL A 300 -21.59 18.55 21.49
N THR A 301 -20.84 18.76 22.57
CA THR A 301 -21.20 19.69 23.64
C THR A 301 -20.09 20.70 23.85
N GLY A 302 -20.42 21.99 23.81
CA GLY A 302 -19.51 23.08 24.16
C GLY A 302 -19.71 23.54 25.61
N TRP A 303 -18.63 23.95 26.24
CA TRP A 303 -18.62 24.67 27.51
C TRP A 303 -17.65 25.84 27.39
N ALA A 304 -17.98 26.98 28.00
CA ALA A 304 -17.08 28.11 28.14
C ALA A 304 -17.16 28.64 29.58
N ASN A 305 -16.08 29.23 30.07
CA ASN A 305 -16.10 30.00 31.31
C ASN A 305 -16.79 31.37 31.11
N GLU A 306 -17.16 32.04 32.21
CA GLU A 306 -18.00 33.26 32.19
C GLU A 306 -17.38 34.43 31.41
N ASP A 307 -16.04 34.48 31.36
CA ASP A 307 -15.25 35.48 30.65
C ASP A 307 -14.77 35.01 29.26
N TYR A 308 -15.20 33.82 28.82
CA TYR A 308 -14.92 33.24 27.49
C TYR A 308 -13.42 33.10 27.16
N THR A 309 -12.57 33.01 28.17
CA THR A 309 -11.12 32.79 28.01
C THR A 309 -10.76 31.31 27.88
N GLU A 310 -11.65 30.42 28.30
CA GLU A 310 -11.52 28.97 28.16
C GLU A 310 -12.77 28.40 27.48
N VAL A 311 -12.56 27.65 26.39
CA VAL A 311 -13.62 26.93 25.67
C VAL A 311 -13.24 25.46 25.61
N MET A 312 -14.13 24.59 26.09
CA MET A 312 -14.02 23.15 25.93
C MET A 312 -15.08 22.64 24.96
N ILE A 313 -14.66 21.85 23.99
CA ILE A 313 -15.55 21.14 23.07
C ILE A 313 -15.38 19.64 23.33
N THR A 314 -16.47 18.96 23.68
CA THR A 314 -16.50 17.51 23.86
C THR A 314 -17.20 16.87 22.68
N PHE A 315 -16.50 15.96 22.00
CA PHE A 315 -17.05 15.13 20.94
C PHE A 315 -17.43 13.76 21.49
N ARG A 316 -18.68 13.34 21.30
CA ARG A 316 -19.18 12.00 21.65
C ARG A 316 -19.51 11.26 20.36
N PHE A 317 -18.76 10.20 20.10
CA PHE A 317 -18.91 9.35 18.91
C PHE A 317 -19.99 8.29 19.11
N SER A 318 -20.53 7.75 18.01
CA SER A 318 -21.51 6.67 18.07
C SER A 318 -20.87 5.40 18.62
N SER A 319 -21.62 4.57 19.35
CA SER A 319 -21.04 3.28 19.79
C SER A 319 -20.76 2.35 18.61
N LEU A 320 -21.40 2.58 17.46
CA LEU A 320 -21.14 1.85 16.22
C LEU A 320 -19.70 2.09 15.70
N ASP A 321 -19.09 3.23 16.03
CA ASP A 321 -17.68 3.51 15.69
C ASP A 321 -16.71 2.50 16.29
N THR A 322 -17.10 1.83 17.39
CA THR A 322 -16.28 0.76 17.98
C THR A 322 -16.11 -0.44 17.05
N LEU A 323 -17.07 -0.67 16.14
CA LEU A 323 -17.00 -1.72 15.11
C LEU A 323 -16.30 -1.25 13.84
N LEU A 324 -16.53 0.00 13.42
CA LEU A 324 -16.21 0.49 12.09
C LEU A 324 -14.90 1.28 12.01
N ALA A 325 -14.45 1.92 13.09
CA ALA A 325 -13.25 2.76 13.02
C ALA A 325 -11.95 1.94 13.08
N ARG A 326 -12.04 0.69 13.52
CA ARG A 326 -10.92 -0.03 14.14
C ARG A 326 -10.34 -1.11 13.26
N ASN A 327 -11.06 -1.46 12.21
CA ASN A 327 -10.69 -2.41 11.18
C ASN A 327 -10.03 -1.71 9.98
N ILE A 328 -9.53 -0.48 10.13
CA ILE A 328 -8.87 0.26 9.05
C ILE A 328 -7.45 0.62 9.47
N LEU A 329 -6.52 0.49 8.52
CA LEU A 329 -5.20 1.08 8.57
C LEU A 329 -5.15 2.31 7.66
N VAL A 330 -4.84 3.46 8.25
CA VAL A 330 -4.60 4.72 7.52
C VAL A 330 -3.25 5.32 7.90
N SER A 331 -2.67 6.14 7.02
CA SER A 331 -1.47 6.95 7.28
C SER A 331 -1.86 8.42 7.43
N GLY A 332 -1.41 9.11 8.49
CA GLY A 332 -1.73 10.51 8.74
C GLY A 332 -1.20 11.49 7.68
N ASN A 333 -1.85 12.65 7.59
CA ASN A 333 -1.73 13.65 6.51
C ASN A 333 -0.36 14.38 6.40
N GLY A 334 0.62 14.09 7.28
CA GLY A 334 1.95 14.73 7.23
C GLY A 334 2.97 13.98 6.37
N ASP A 335 2.99 12.65 6.43
CA ASP A 335 3.92 11.78 5.68
C ASP A 335 3.25 11.00 4.53
N ALA A 336 1.91 11.01 4.46
CA ALA A 336 1.13 10.44 3.35
C ALA A 336 1.47 11.05 1.97
N ALA A 337 2.17 12.19 1.94
CA ALA A 337 2.66 12.81 0.71
C ALA A 337 3.82 12.05 0.05
N ARG A 338 4.50 11.14 0.77
CA ARG A 338 5.66 10.41 0.22
C ARG A 338 5.36 8.96 -0.17
N TYR A 339 4.38 8.29 0.45
CA TYR A 339 4.03 6.89 0.13
C TYR A 339 2.54 6.57 0.34
N PRO A 340 1.82 6.00 -0.64
CA PRO A 340 0.47 5.47 -0.45
C PRO A 340 0.47 4.26 0.51
N LEU A 341 -0.42 4.22 1.51
CA LEU A 341 -0.55 3.11 2.47
C LEU A 341 -1.24 1.87 1.87
N ARG A 342 -0.72 1.30 0.79
CA ARG A 342 -1.32 0.10 0.19
C ARG A 342 -0.71 -1.18 0.77
N ILE A 343 -1.23 -1.64 1.90
CA ILE A 343 -0.77 -2.86 2.58
C ILE A 343 -1.26 -4.09 1.83
N LEU A 344 -0.41 -4.76 1.07
CA LEU A 344 -0.76 -5.98 0.33
C LEU A 344 -0.67 -7.21 1.24
N TYR A 345 -1.26 -8.33 0.82
CA TYR A 345 -1.31 -9.55 1.64
C TYR A 345 0.09 -10.04 2.03
N SER A 346 1.07 -9.86 1.14
CA SER A 346 2.48 -10.14 1.40
C SER A 346 3.06 -9.34 2.57
N ASP A 347 2.58 -8.12 2.81
CA ASP A 347 3.02 -7.28 3.93
C ASP A 347 2.45 -7.79 5.25
N LEU A 348 1.19 -8.22 5.25
CA LEU A 348 0.54 -8.83 6.41
C LEU A 348 1.28 -10.11 6.84
N VAL A 349 1.75 -10.90 5.86
CA VAL A 349 2.52 -12.13 6.12
C VAL A 349 3.92 -11.82 6.65
N LYS A 350 4.58 -10.76 6.16
CA LYS A 350 5.92 -10.34 6.61
C LYS A 350 5.93 -9.82 8.05
N GLY A 351 4.79 -9.35 8.57
CA GLY A 351 4.64 -8.85 9.95
C GLY A 351 5.25 -7.47 10.21
N THR A 352 5.91 -6.87 9.21
CA THR A 352 6.47 -5.50 9.27
C THR A 352 5.40 -4.43 9.46
N VAL A 353 4.14 -4.78 9.21
CA VAL A 353 2.97 -3.93 9.44
C VAL A 353 2.85 -3.49 10.91
N ASN A 354 3.42 -4.26 11.85
CA ASN A 354 3.36 -3.98 13.29
C ASN A 354 4.30 -2.87 13.78
N ASN A 355 5.04 -2.20 12.91
CA ASN A 355 6.07 -1.23 13.32
C ASN A 355 5.53 0.12 13.85
N GLY A 356 4.21 0.23 14.08
CA GLY A 356 3.56 1.36 14.76
C GLY A 356 3.50 2.65 13.94
N ILE A 357 3.60 2.53 12.62
CA ILE A 357 3.60 3.64 11.65
C ILE A 357 2.20 3.97 11.11
N PHE A 358 1.21 3.10 11.32
CA PHE A 358 -0.18 3.30 10.86
C PHE A 358 -1.09 3.75 12.00
N ASN A 359 -2.29 4.21 11.65
CA ASN A 359 -3.32 4.65 12.60
C ASN A 359 -2.89 5.81 13.50
N ARG A 360 -1.96 6.63 12.99
CA ARG A 360 -1.65 7.97 13.49
C ARG A 360 -2.37 8.97 12.62
N MET A 361 -3.46 9.55 13.11
CA MET A 361 -4.20 10.56 12.37
C MET A 361 -3.95 11.94 12.95
N THR A 362 -3.62 12.88 12.07
CA THR A 362 -3.58 14.30 12.38
C THR A 362 -4.90 14.90 11.92
N ARG A 363 -5.70 15.43 12.84
CA ARG A 363 -6.89 16.20 12.55
C ARG A 363 -6.53 17.68 12.66
N VAL A 364 -6.67 18.42 11.58
CA VAL A 364 -6.50 19.88 11.59
C VAL A 364 -7.80 20.48 12.08
N GLU A 365 -7.77 21.15 13.23
CA GLU A 365 -8.93 21.86 13.79
C GLU A 365 -8.80 23.34 13.45
N GLY A 366 -9.21 23.70 12.24
CA GLY A 366 -9.20 25.09 11.75
C GLY A 366 -7.82 25.75 11.72
N GLN A 367 -7.77 27.08 11.90
CA GLN A 367 -6.52 27.86 11.88
C GLN A 367 -5.69 27.74 13.18
N SER A 368 -6.17 27.03 14.20
CA SER A 368 -5.65 27.14 15.57
C SER A 368 -4.91 25.90 16.09
N GLY A 369 -4.85 24.79 15.35
CA GLY A 369 -4.03 23.65 15.76
C GLY A 369 -4.28 22.34 15.01
N SER A 370 -3.41 21.36 15.28
CA SER A 370 -3.56 19.97 14.84
C SER A 370 -3.68 19.07 16.07
N THR A 371 -4.75 18.30 16.17
CA THR A 371 -4.92 17.25 17.18
C THR A 371 -4.47 15.90 16.61
N TYR A 372 -3.74 15.12 17.41
CA TYR A 372 -3.32 13.78 17.02
C TYR A 372 -4.24 12.76 17.66
N ILE A 373 -5.01 12.06 16.83
CA ILE A 373 -5.79 10.90 17.26
C ILE A 373 -4.89 9.69 17.09
N ARG A 374 -4.45 9.13 18.23
CA ARG A 374 -3.81 7.82 18.30
C ARG A 374 -4.72 6.87 19.04
N TYR A 375 -5.00 5.72 18.44
CA TYR A 375 -5.72 4.68 19.14
C TYR A 375 -4.88 4.10 20.29
N PRO A 376 -5.50 3.74 21.43
CA PRO A 376 -4.78 3.22 22.60
C PRO A 376 -4.13 1.84 22.36
N PHE A 377 -4.51 1.14 21.29
CA PHE A 377 -3.99 -0.17 20.91
C PHE A 377 -3.78 -0.20 19.39
N ASP A 378 -2.69 -0.83 18.97
CA ASP A 378 -2.34 -1.04 17.56
C ASP A 378 -2.75 -2.46 17.15
N LEU A 379 -3.44 -2.60 16.01
CA LEU A 379 -3.71 -3.91 15.42
C LEU A 379 -2.39 -4.69 15.25
N GLN A 380 -2.40 -5.95 15.64
CA GLN A 380 -1.25 -6.84 15.54
C GLN A 380 -1.47 -7.85 14.43
N PHE A 381 -0.49 -8.02 13.57
CA PHE A 381 -0.49 -8.97 12.46
C PHE A 381 0.53 -10.07 12.72
N SER A 382 0.17 -11.31 12.41
CA SER A 382 1.11 -12.43 12.44
C SER A 382 0.81 -13.34 11.27
N ALA A 383 1.69 -14.32 11.01
CA ALA A 383 1.46 -15.27 9.95
C ALA A 383 1.89 -16.66 10.34
N ALA A 384 1.19 -17.66 9.80
CA ALA A 384 1.58 -19.05 9.87
C ALA A 384 1.23 -19.72 8.54
N ASN A 385 2.19 -20.49 7.98
CA ASN A 385 2.00 -21.20 6.71
C ASN A 385 1.52 -20.31 5.54
N GLY A 386 1.98 -19.05 5.51
CA GLY A 386 1.60 -18.08 4.48
C GLY A 386 0.17 -17.54 4.60
N VAL A 387 -0.53 -17.84 5.70
CA VAL A 387 -1.82 -17.26 6.06
C VAL A 387 -1.58 -16.14 7.07
N ALA A 388 -2.12 -14.96 6.78
CA ALA A 388 -2.08 -13.83 7.68
C ALA A 388 -3.17 -13.93 8.76
N TYR A 389 -2.83 -13.50 9.96
CA TYR A 389 -3.69 -13.40 11.11
C TYR A 389 -3.62 -11.98 11.65
N MET A 390 -4.71 -11.53 12.23
CA MET A 390 -4.84 -10.23 12.87
C MET A 390 -5.40 -10.38 14.27
N GLN A 391 -4.94 -9.54 15.19
CA GLN A 391 -5.38 -9.52 16.57
C GLN A 391 -5.56 -8.07 17.01
N TRP A 392 -6.54 -7.84 17.89
CA TRP A 392 -6.76 -6.53 18.51
C TRP A 392 -5.60 -6.09 19.41
N ARG A 393 -5.01 -7.06 20.12
CA ARG A 393 -3.90 -6.92 21.06
C ARG A 393 -3.06 -8.20 21.01
N SER A 394 -1.81 -8.15 21.47
CA SER A 394 -0.87 -9.28 21.44
C SER A 394 -1.43 -10.60 21.97
N ASN A 395 -2.29 -10.54 22.99
CA ASN A 395 -2.90 -11.71 23.64
C ASN A 395 -4.38 -11.96 23.24
N GLY A 396 -4.88 -11.27 22.21
CA GLY A 396 -6.26 -11.44 21.74
C GLY A 396 -6.44 -12.63 20.80
N ASP A 397 -7.70 -12.94 20.46
CA ASP A 397 -8.01 -13.94 19.45
C ASP A 397 -7.36 -13.61 18.10
N LYS A 398 -6.80 -14.63 17.46
CA LYS A 398 -6.31 -14.54 16.09
C LYS A 398 -7.47 -14.66 15.10
N ILE A 399 -7.70 -13.59 14.36
CA ILE A 399 -8.64 -13.51 13.25
C ILE A 399 -7.88 -13.91 11.99
N ILE A 400 -8.35 -14.93 11.28
CA ILE A 400 -7.78 -15.32 9.99
C ILE A 400 -8.12 -14.25 8.95
N ILE A 401 -7.13 -13.86 8.15
CA ILE A 401 -7.35 -13.08 6.92
C ILE A 401 -7.25 -14.08 5.76
N PRO A 402 -8.36 -14.45 5.11
CA PRO A 402 -8.38 -15.47 4.07
C PRO A 402 -7.43 -15.10 2.93
N LYS A 403 -6.60 -16.05 2.50
CA LYS A 403 -5.74 -15.86 1.34
C LYS A 403 -6.53 -16.23 0.08
N ASP A 404 -6.48 -15.39 -0.95
CA ASP A 404 -7.00 -15.76 -2.26
C ASP A 404 -6.02 -16.70 -2.98
N ASP A 405 -6.56 -17.71 -3.66
CA ASP A 405 -5.76 -18.63 -4.50
C ASP A 405 -5.03 -17.89 -5.62
N ASN A 406 -5.68 -16.88 -6.20
CA ASN A 406 -5.11 -16.01 -7.21
C ASN A 406 -5.44 -14.54 -6.90
N PRO A 407 -4.46 -13.72 -6.47
CA PRO A 407 -4.65 -12.30 -6.20
C PRO A 407 -5.18 -11.47 -7.38
N LEU A 408 -5.04 -11.97 -8.62
CA LEU A 408 -5.59 -11.31 -9.83
C LEU A 408 -7.07 -11.66 -10.08
N LYS A 409 -7.64 -12.58 -9.31
CA LYS A 409 -9.05 -12.96 -9.33
C LYS A 409 -9.57 -12.98 -7.88
N PRO A 410 -9.59 -11.82 -7.22
CA PRO A 410 -9.85 -11.76 -5.79
C PRO A 410 -11.30 -12.12 -5.46
N VAL A 411 -11.48 -12.86 -4.37
CA VAL A 411 -12.79 -13.16 -3.75
C VAL A 411 -12.84 -12.61 -2.33
N ASN A 412 -11.69 -12.57 -1.65
CA ASN A 412 -11.55 -12.08 -0.27
C ASN A 412 -10.73 -10.79 -0.17
N ASN A 413 -9.74 -10.61 -1.04
CA ASN A 413 -8.70 -9.58 -0.91
C ASN A 413 -8.67 -8.67 -2.14
N PHE A 414 -9.41 -7.58 -2.12
CA PHE A 414 -9.57 -6.69 -3.26
C PHE A 414 -8.51 -5.60 -3.23
N ASN A 415 -7.76 -5.45 -4.32
CA ASN A 415 -6.82 -4.36 -4.52
C ASN A 415 -7.40 -3.40 -5.58
N VAL A 416 -8.03 -2.32 -5.15
CA VAL A 416 -8.90 -1.47 -5.99
C VAL A 416 -8.38 -0.04 -6.08
N ASP A 417 -9.00 0.79 -6.90
CA ASP A 417 -8.53 2.14 -7.21
C ASP A 417 -8.07 2.94 -5.98
N ASN A 418 -8.91 2.99 -4.96
CA ASN A 418 -8.72 3.84 -3.79
C ASN A 418 -8.24 3.13 -2.53
N GLY A 419 -7.87 1.84 -2.57
CA GLY A 419 -7.32 1.14 -1.40
C GLY A 419 -7.34 -0.38 -1.53
N VAL A 420 -7.24 -1.06 -0.39
CA VAL A 420 -7.34 -2.53 -0.30
C VAL A 420 -8.42 -2.94 0.70
N ILE A 421 -9.17 -3.98 0.36
CA ILE A 421 -10.15 -4.62 1.24
C ILE A 421 -9.72 -6.05 1.52
N TYR A 422 -9.76 -6.45 2.78
CA TYR A 422 -9.58 -7.81 3.26
C TYR A 422 -10.87 -8.24 3.98
N LYS A 423 -11.59 -9.23 3.46
CA LYS A 423 -12.73 -9.80 4.18
C LYS A 423 -12.27 -10.51 5.46
N VAL A 424 -13.02 -10.36 6.54
CA VAL A 424 -12.74 -11.05 7.82
C VAL A 424 -14.02 -11.56 8.47
N ASP A 425 -13.98 -12.75 9.06
CA ASP A 425 -15.14 -13.39 9.69
C ASP A 425 -15.27 -13.09 11.20
N LYS A 426 -14.65 -12.02 11.69
CA LYS A 426 -14.83 -11.56 13.07
C LYS A 426 -14.92 -10.04 13.15
N LEU A 427 -15.82 -9.56 14.01
CA LEU A 427 -15.89 -8.16 14.40
C LEU A 427 -14.75 -7.80 15.34
N PHE A 428 -14.37 -6.54 15.29
CA PHE A 428 -13.42 -5.96 16.23
C PHE A 428 -14.22 -5.30 17.36
N TYR A 429 -14.76 -6.10 18.25
CA TYR A 429 -15.60 -5.62 19.34
C TYR A 429 -14.84 -5.64 20.66
N PRO A 430 -14.52 -4.48 21.27
CA PRO A 430 -13.61 -4.41 22.42
C PRO A 430 -14.25 -4.71 23.79
N PHE A 431 -15.44 -5.31 23.87
CA PHE A 431 -16.20 -5.42 25.14
C PHE A 431 -16.41 -6.85 25.67
N ASN A 432 -15.40 -7.72 25.52
CA ASN A 432 -15.24 -8.89 26.39
C ASN A 432 -13.95 -8.79 27.20
#